data_AF-A0A5A7MS41-F1
#
_entry.id   AF-A0A5A7MS41-F1
#
_cell.length_a   1.000
_cell.length_b   1.000
_cell.length_c   1.000
_cell.angle_alpha   90.00
_cell.angle_beta   90.00
_cell.angle_gamma   90.00
#
_symmetry.space_group_name_H-M   'P 1'
#
loop_
_entity.id
_entity.type
_entity.pdbx_description
1 polymer ?
#
loop_
_entity_poly.entity_id
_entity_poly.type
_entity_poly.pdbx_seq_one_letter_code
_entity_poly.pdbx_strand_id
1 'polypeptide(L)'
;MAEVPLVRAALDAVDAKFPDIPQDVRIHELVRRLIGRMTDDILTHSRQLIADLDPVSVDDIRGADHAVVYFSPAMKAEVDVLRNFLFTNMYRHRFVRRMTGKAKRVVHDLFTLYMSEPELLPPFWAKIATGPETTETARAVADFIGGMTDRFALRDHEKLFSISASPK
;
A
#
# COMPACT_ATOMS: atom_id res chain seq x y z
N MET A 1 21.30 -0.64 13.66
CA MET A 1 20.50 0.58 13.37
C MET A 1 21.33 1.77 12.87
N ALA A 2 22.64 1.62 12.60
CA ALA A 2 23.44 2.70 11.99
C ALA A 2 23.01 3.01 10.55
N GLU A 3 22.39 2.03 9.91
CA GLU A 3 21.92 2.10 8.52
C GLU A 3 20.66 2.96 8.32
N VAL A 4 19.96 3.38 9.39
CA VAL A 4 18.74 4.20 9.28
C VAL A 4 18.77 5.35 10.28
N PRO A 5 19.33 6.53 9.89
CA PRO A 5 19.53 7.67 10.78
C PRO A 5 18.26 8.15 11.48
N LEU A 6 17.14 8.24 10.74
CA LEU A 6 15.84 8.65 11.27
C LEU A 6 15.37 7.78 12.44
N VAL A 7 15.51 6.46 12.31
CA VAL A 7 15.13 5.48 13.33
C VAL A 7 16.06 5.56 14.53
N ARG A 8 17.37 5.68 14.29
CA ARG A 8 18.35 5.85 15.36
C ARG A 8 18.04 7.09 16.20
N ALA A 9 17.90 8.24 15.56
CA ALA A 9 17.66 9.50 16.25
C ALA A 9 16.33 9.51 17.01
N ALA A 10 15.31 8.79 16.52
CA ALA A 10 14.05 8.61 17.24
C ALA A 10 14.21 7.66 18.43
N LEU A 11 14.98 6.58 18.28
CA LEU A 11 15.22 5.59 19.33
C LEU A 11 16.06 6.15 20.47
N ASP A 12 17.15 6.85 20.16
CA ASP A 12 18.00 7.50 21.16
C ASP A 12 17.19 8.50 22.00
N ALA A 13 16.22 9.19 21.37
CA ALA A 13 15.30 10.11 22.05
C ALA A 13 14.21 9.40 22.89
N VAL A 14 13.87 8.16 22.57
CA VAL A 14 13.01 7.32 23.43
C VAL A 14 13.82 6.87 24.64
N ASP A 15 14.99 6.27 24.41
CA ASP A 15 15.84 5.69 25.46
C ASP A 15 16.30 6.75 26.45
N ALA A 16 16.66 7.95 25.98
CA ALA A 16 17.04 9.06 26.86
C ALA A 16 15.88 9.56 27.73
N LYS A 17 14.64 9.50 27.23
CA LYS A 17 13.45 9.96 27.98
C LYS A 17 12.87 8.86 28.88
N PHE A 18 13.04 7.62 28.48
CA PHE A 18 12.38 6.45 29.04
C PHE A 18 13.37 5.26 29.10
N PRO A 19 14.31 5.25 30.06
CA PRO A 19 15.41 4.27 30.09
C PRO A 19 14.95 2.82 30.35
N ASP A 20 13.90 2.62 31.16
CA ASP A 20 13.48 1.29 31.65
C ASP A 20 12.06 0.89 31.19
N ILE A 21 11.61 1.38 30.04
CA ILE A 21 10.27 1.02 29.55
C ILE A 21 10.22 -0.38 28.92
N PRO A 22 9.08 -1.09 29.02
CA PRO A 22 8.86 -2.35 28.33
C PRO A 22 9.09 -2.23 26.81
N GLN A 23 9.57 -3.32 26.20
CA GLN A 23 9.99 -3.33 24.78
C GLN A 23 8.84 -2.99 23.81
N ASP A 24 7.63 -3.44 24.08
CA ASP A 24 6.43 -3.14 23.31
C ASP A 24 6.07 -1.65 23.38
N VAL A 25 6.13 -1.05 24.57
CA VAL A 25 5.94 0.39 24.78
C VAL A 25 7.04 1.18 24.08
N ARG A 26 8.29 0.70 24.12
CA ARG A 26 9.43 1.29 23.42
C ARG A 26 9.23 1.32 21.91
N ILE A 27 8.69 0.26 21.32
CA ILE A 27 8.35 0.20 19.90
C ILE A 27 7.23 1.20 19.56
N HIS A 28 6.17 1.26 20.38
CA HIS A 28 5.08 2.23 20.15
C HIS A 28 5.57 3.68 20.23
N GLU A 29 6.41 4.01 21.22
CA GLU A 29 7.00 5.35 21.36
C GLU A 29 7.94 5.69 20.19
N LEU A 30 8.73 4.72 19.71
CA LEU A 30 9.54 4.88 18.51
C LEU A 30 8.67 5.23 17.29
N VAL A 31 7.63 4.41 17.02
CA VAL A 31 6.73 4.62 15.87
C VAL A 31 6.03 5.97 15.97
N ARG A 32 5.52 6.32 17.15
CA ARG A 32 4.88 7.62 17.40
C ARG A 32 5.79 8.79 17.07
N ARG A 33 7.05 8.74 17.48
CA ARG A 33 8.02 9.81 17.23
C ARG A 33 8.47 9.89 15.78
N LEU A 34 8.60 8.75 15.10
CA LEU A 34 8.86 8.72 13.67
C LEU A 34 7.73 9.40 12.90
N ILE A 35 6.48 9.04 13.19
CA ILE A 35 5.31 9.68 12.58
C ILE A 35 5.29 11.17 12.91
N GLY A 36 5.53 11.56 14.16
CA GLY A 36 5.60 12.96 14.57
C GLY A 36 6.61 13.76 13.74
N ARG A 37 7.85 13.29 13.64
CA ARG A 37 8.90 13.97 12.86
C ARG A 37 8.56 14.09 11.37
N MET A 38 8.03 13.03 10.76
CA MET A 38 7.61 13.07 9.35
C MET A 38 6.45 14.05 9.15
N THR A 39 5.46 14.05 10.05
CA THR A 39 4.32 14.98 9.99
C THR A 39 4.75 16.43 10.22
N ASP A 40 5.65 16.69 11.17
CA ASP A 40 6.15 18.03 11.44
C ASP A 40 6.93 18.58 10.23
N ASP A 41 7.77 17.76 9.61
CA ASP A 41 8.51 18.12 8.40
C ASP A 41 7.58 18.43 7.23
N ILE A 42 6.66 17.52 6.88
CA ILE A 42 5.75 17.74 5.75
C ILE A 42 4.88 18.98 5.98
N LEU A 43 4.40 19.23 7.20
CA LEU A 43 3.61 20.42 7.51
C LEU A 43 4.44 21.69 7.39
N THR A 44 5.68 21.67 7.87
CA THR A 44 6.58 22.84 7.83
C THR A 44 6.96 23.16 6.40
N HIS A 45 7.41 22.16 5.64
CA HIS A 45 7.85 22.34 4.27
C HIS A 45 6.70 22.71 3.34
N SER A 46 5.54 22.05 3.47
CA SER A 46 4.38 22.38 2.63
C SER A 46 3.89 23.81 2.89
N ARG A 47 3.90 24.29 4.14
CA ARG A 47 3.55 25.68 4.45
C ARG A 47 4.50 26.68 3.80
N GLN A 48 5.80 26.38 3.78
CA GLN A 48 6.79 27.22 3.11
C GLN A 48 6.53 27.28 1.60
N LEU A 49 6.37 26.12 0.95
CA LEU A 49 6.10 26.06 -0.49
C LEU A 49 4.81 26.79 -0.88
N ILE A 50 3.75 26.63 -0.09
CA ILE A 50 2.48 27.32 -0.33
C ILE A 50 2.64 28.83 -0.14
N ALA A 51 3.40 29.27 0.88
CA ALA A 51 3.68 30.68 1.10
C ALA A 51 4.52 31.29 -0.03
N ASP A 52 5.53 30.55 -0.51
CA ASP A 52 6.40 30.98 -1.62
C ASP A 52 5.65 31.05 -2.96
N LEU A 53 4.66 30.17 -3.16
CA LEU A 53 3.79 30.17 -4.33
C LEU A 53 2.75 31.31 -4.31
N ASP A 54 2.42 31.83 -3.13
CA ASP A 54 1.39 32.87 -2.89
C ASP A 54 0.08 32.68 -3.71
N PRO A 55 -0.56 31.49 -3.63
CA PRO A 55 -1.71 31.19 -4.46
C PRO A 55 -2.94 31.96 -3.98
N VAL A 56 -3.66 32.58 -4.92
CA VAL A 56 -4.93 33.27 -4.65
C VAL A 56 -6.13 32.39 -4.97
N SER A 57 -5.91 31.27 -5.66
CA SER A 57 -6.93 30.32 -6.09
C SER A 57 -6.42 28.87 -6.10
N VAL A 58 -7.36 27.91 -6.18
CA VAL A 58 -7.01 26.48 -6.34
C VAL A 58 -6.36 26.22 -7.71
N ASP A 59 -6.64 27.04 -8.71
CA ASP A 59 -6.06 26.88 -10.04
C ASP A 59 -4.57 27.22 -10.05
N ASP A 60 -4.11 28.12 -9.17
CA ASP A 60 -2.67 28.41 -8.98
C ASP A 60 -1.92 27.19 -8.44
N ILE A 61 -2.54 26.44 -7.52
CA ILE A 61 -1.99 25.16 -7.02
C ILE A 61 -1.93 24.11 -8.13
N ARG A 62 -2.97 24.02 -8.97
CA ARG A 62 -3.02 23.04 -10.08
C ARG A 62 -2.06 23.39 -11.21
N GLY A 63 -1.82 24.68 -11.42
CA GLY A 63 -0.92 25.22 -12.44
C GLY A 63 0.54 25.31 -12.01
N ALA A 64 0.85 25.06 -10.74
CA ALA A 64 2.22 25.05 -10.24
C ALA A 64 3.09 24.02 -10.98
N ASP A 65 4.37 24.36 -11.17
CA ASP A 65 5.37 23.49 -11.80
C ASP A 65 5.83 22.33 -10.89
N HIS A 66 5.46 22.38 -9.61
CA HIS A 66 5.76 21.36 -8.62
C HIS A 66 4.58 21.13 -7.66
N ALA A 67 4.53 19.95 -7.06
CA ALA A 67 3.58 19.67 -6.00
C ALA A 67 3.92 20.51 -4.76
N VAL A 68 2.91 21.03 -4.04
CA VAL A 68 3.14 21.86 -2.84
C VAL A 68 3.08 21.09 -1.53
N VAL A 69 2.84 19.77 -1.59
CA VAL A 69 2.78 18.88 -0.41
C VAL A 69 3.70 17.68 -0.60
N TYR A 70 4.90 17.77 -0.03
CA TYR A 70 5.87 16.68 0.01
C TYR A 70 6.88 16.90 1.15
N PHE A 71 7.67 15.86 1.48
CA PHE A 71 8.73 15.97 2.48
C PHE A 71 9.84 16.90 2.01
N SER A 72 10.48 17.60 2.94
CA SER A 72 11.70 18.34 2.61
C SER A 72 12.75 17.44 1.97
N PRO A 73 13.69 17.98 1.16
CA PRO A 73 14.75 17.17 0.56
C PRO A 73 15.55 16.35 1.59
N ALA A 74 15.77 16.92 2.78
CA ALA A 74 16.47 16.24 3.88
C ALA A 74 15.65 15.06 4.43
N MET A 75 14.37 15.28 4.77
CA MET A 75 13.49 14.22 5.26
C MET A 75 13.26 13.14 4.21
N LYS A 76 13.12 13.52 2.94
CA LYS A 76 12.97 12.58 1.83
C LYS A 76 14.16 11.63 1.73
N ALA A 77 15.38 12.13 1.86
CA ALA A 77 16.59 11.32 1.86
C ALA A 77 16.58 10.30 3.01
N GLU A 78 16.20 10.71 4.22
CA GLU A 78 16.11 9.82 5.38
C GLU A 78 15.00 8.76 5.23
N VAL A 79 13.83 9.15 4.71
CA VAL A 79 12.70 8.24 4.44
C VAL A 79 13.06 7.21 3.38
N ASP A 80 13.83 7.58 2.35
CA ASP A 80 14.29 6.65 1.32
C ASP A 80 15.24 5.58 1.88
N VAL A 81 16.14 5.97 2.79
CA VAL A 81 17.00 5.03 3.51
C VAL A 81 16.16 4.06 4.34
N LEU A 82 15.17 4.56 5.09
CA LEU A 82 14.23 3.70 5.84
C LEU A 82 13.46 2.75 4.90
N ARG A 83 12.97 3.24 3.76
CA ARG A 83 12.23 2.41 2.79
C ARG A 83 13.12 1.30 2.24
N ASN A 84 14.36 1.59 1.88
CA ASN A 84 15.32 0.61 1.38
C ASN A 84 15.65 -0.45 2.43
N PHE A 85 15.83 -0.02 3.69
CA PHE A 85 16.03 -0.93 4.81
C PHE A 85 14.83 -1.87 4.99
N LEU A 86 13.60 -1.33 5.03
CA LEU A 86 12.39 -2.14 5.16
C LEU A 86 12.18 -3.06 3.96
N PHE A 87 12.45 -2.59 2.74
CA PHE A 87 12.37 -3.41 1.54
C PHE A 87 13.28 -4.64 1.63
N THR A 88 14.52 -4.44 2.05
CA THR A 88 15.52 -5.51 2.17
C THR A 88 15.19 -6.48 3.30
N ASN A 89 14.82 -5.95 4.48
CA ASN A 89 14.74 -6.75 5.70
C ASN A 89 13.34 -7.28 6.01
N MET A 90 12.28 -6.62 5.53
CA MET A 90 10.89 -7.00 5.80
C MET A 90 10.21 -7.59 4.57
N TYR A 91 10.20 -6.88 3.44
CA TYR A 91 9.44 -7.28 2.26
C TYR A 91 10.07 -8.45 1.48
N ARG A 92 11.40 -8.61 1.54
CA ARG A 92 12.09 -9.77 0.93
C ARG A 92 12.15 -11.00 1.83
N HIS A 93 11.61 -10.92 3.06
CA HIS A 93 11.56 -12.07 3.95
C HIS A 93 10.76 -13.22 3.32
N ARG A 94 11.27 -14.45 3.45
CA ARG A 94 10.77 -15.67 2.76
C ARG A 94 9.25 -15.86 2.85
N PHE A 95 8.64 -15.41 3.95
CA PHE A 95 7.21 -15.50 4.19
C PHE A 95 6.39 -14.60 3.27
N VAL A 96 6.79 -13.32 3.12
CA VAL A 96 6.11 -12.36 2.25
C VAL A 96 6.19 -12.84 0.79
N ARG A 97 7.38 -13.25 0.33
CA ARG A 97 7.56 -13.78 -1.03
C ARG A 97 6.67 -14.98 -1.33
N ARG A 98 6.53 -15.91 -0.38
CA ARG A 98 5.65 -17.09 -0.53
C ARG A 98 4.19 -16.70 -0.64
N MET A 99 3.73 -15.77 0.19
CA MET A 99 2.35 -15.29 0.17
C MET A 99 2.05 -14.51 -1.12
N THR A 100 2.95 -13.64 -1.57
CA THR A 100 2.83 -12.96 -2.87
C THR A 100 2.72 -13.96 -4.03
N GLY A 101 3.52 -15.03 -4.02
CA GLY A 101 3.43 -16.07 -5.04
C GLY A 101 2.08 -16.80 -5.06
N LYS A 102 1.50 -17.07 -3.89
CA LYS A 102 0.14 -17.66 -3.80
C LYS A 102 -0.93 -16.68 -4.29
N ALA A 103 -0.88 -15.43 -3.85
CA ALA A 103 -1.83 -14.40 -4.26
C ALA A 103 -1.81 -14.17 -5.79
N LYS A 104 -0.61 -14.14 -6.40
CA LYS A 104 -0.46 -14.03 -7.86
C LYS A 104 -1.17 -15.16 -8.60
N ARG A 105 -1.07 -16.41 -8.12
CA ARG A 105 -1.77 -17.55 -8.73
C ARG A 105 -3.28 -17.40 -8.60
N VAL A 106 -3.77 -17.07 -7.41
CA VAL A 106 -5.21 -16.89 -7.17
C VAL A 106 -5.79 -15.82 -8.11
N VAL A 107 -5.15 -14.66 -8.20
CA VAL A 107 -5.59 -13.58 -9.09
C VAL A 107 -5.52 -13.99 -10.55
N HIS A 108 -4.44 -14.64 -10.97
CA HIS A 108 -4.27 -15.13 -12.35
C HIS A 108 -5.37 -16.14 -12.73
N ASP A 109 -5.63 -17.12 -11.88
CA ASP A 109 -6.58 -18.18 -12.13
C ASP A 109 -8.01 -17.61 -12.20
N LEU A 110 -8.39 -16.77 -11.22
CA LEU A 110 -9.69 -16.08 -11.23
C LEU A 110 -9.86 -15.20 -12.47
N PHE A 111 -8.83 -14.41 -12.82
CA PHE A 111 -8.89 -13.54 -13.98
C PHE A 111 -9.07 -14.36 -15.26
N THR A 112 -8.27 -15.42 -15.43
CA THR A 112 -8.34 -16.29 -16.61
C THR A 112 -9.72 -16.93 -16.74
N LEU A 113 -10.27 -17.48 -15.66
CA LEU A 113 -11.58 -18.13 -15.67
C LEU A 113 -12.71 -17.16 -16.01
N TYR A 114 -12.77 -15.99 -15.38
CA TYR A 114 -13.82 -15.02 -15.69
C TYR A 114 -13.65 -14.36 -17.06
N MET A 115 -12.44 -14.35 -17.62
CA MET A 115 -12.20 -13.86 -18.96
C MET A 115 -12.73 -14.83 -20.02
N SER A 116 -12.55 -16.13 -19.80
CA SER A 116 -13.04 -17.18 -20.69
C SER A 116 -14.52 -17.48 -20.51
N GLU A 117 -15.03 -17.38 -19.27
CA GLU A 117 -16.42 -17.69 -18.88
C GLU A 117 -17.03 -16.50 -18.10
N PRO A 118 -17.33 -15.36 -18.75
CA PRO A 118 -17.84 -14.17 -18.08
C PRO A 118 -19.20 -14.38 -17.38
N GLU A 119 -19.95 -15.40 -17.75
CA GLU A 119 -21.20 -15.83 -17.10
C GLU A 119 -21.01 -16.28 -15.65
N LEU A 120 -19.79 -16.66 -15.25
CA LEU A 120 -19.46 -17.00 -13.87
C LEU A 120 -19.30 -15.75 -12.98
N LEU A 121 -19.18 -14.56 -13.58
CA LEU A 121 -19.16 -13.32 -12.83
C LEU A 121 -20.50 -13.10 -12.11
N PRO A 122 -20.50 -12.40 -10.96
CA PRO A 122 -21.75 -11.98 -10.34
C PRO A 122 -22.62 -11.17 -11.30
N PRO A 123 -23.96 -11.20 -11.15
CA PRO A 123 -24.89 -10.66 -12.15
C PRO A 123 -24.69 -9.19 -12.54
N PHE A 124 -24.16 -8.37 -11.64
CA PHE A 124 -23.84 -6.97 -11.96
C PHE A 124 -22.66 -6.87 -12.94
N TRP A 125 -21.60 -7.64 -12.72
CA TRP A 125 -20.39 -7.63 -13.53
C TRP A 125 -20.57 -8.37 -14.86
N ALA A 126 -21.31 -9.49 -14.85
CA ALA A 126 -21.66 -10.22 -16.07
C ALA A 126 -22.43 -9.38 -17.09
N LYS A 127 -23.22 -8.38 -16.63
CA LYS A 127 -23.92 -7.44 -17.52
C LYS A 127 -23.01 -6.40 -18.19
N ILE A 128 -21.84 -6.14 -17.61
CA ILE A 128 -20.85 -5.20 -18.14
C ILE A 128 -19.96 -5.92 -19.18
N ALA A 129 -19.71 -7.22 -18.97
CA ALA A 129 -19.01 -8.07 -19.92
C ALA A 129 -19.75 -8.14 -21.27
N THR A 130 -19.01 -8.01 -22.37
CA THR A 130 -19.55 -8.04 -23.74
C THR A 130 -19.29 -9.36 -24.47
N GLY A 131 -18.66 -10.33 -23.78
CA GLY A 131 -18.30 -11.65 -24.30
C GLY A 131 -16.90 -12.08 -23.83
N PRO A 132 -16.53 -13.36 -24.02
CA PRO A 132 -15.22 -13.86 -23.65
C PRO A 132 -14.09 -13.11 -24.35
N GLU A 133 -12.96 -12.94 -23.66
CA GLU A 133 -11.71 -12.40 -24.25
C GLU A 133 -11.82 -10.98 -24.86
N THR A 134 -12.83 -10.18 -24.51
CA THR A 134 -12.99 -8.77 -24.93
C THR A 134 -12.35 -7.77 -23.96
N THR A 135 -12.04 -6.57 -24.44
CA THR A 135 -11.43 -5.52 -23.60
C THR A 135 -12.36 -5.06 -22.49
N GLU A 136 -13.66 -4.98 -22.76
CA GLU A 136 -14.69 -4.60 -21.79
C GLU A 136 -14.83 -5.65 -20.69
N THR A 137 -14.79 -6.93 -21.07
CA THR A 137 -14.77 -8.04 -20.11
C THR A 137 -13.51 -8.00 -19.25
N ALA A 138 -12.32 -7.80 -19.84
CA ALA A 138 -11.09 -7.66 -19.05
C ALA A 138 -11.19 -6.55 -18.00
N ARG A 139 -11.81 -5.41 -18.35
CA ARG A 139 -12.04 -4.31 -17.41
C ARG A 139 -12.99 -4.73 -16.30
N ALA A 140 -14.15 -5.32 -16.63
CA ALA A 140 -15.13 -5.77 -15.66
C ALA A 140 -14.55 -6.82 -14.69
N VAL A 141 -13.76 -7.77 -15.20
CA VAL A 141 -13.07 -8.78 -14.39
C VAL A 141 -12.02 -8.15 -13.49
N ALA A 142 -11.20 -7.22 -14.02
CA ALA A 142 -10.18 -6.54 -13.23
C ALA A 142 -10.79 -5.71 -12.09
N ASP A 143 -11.87 -4.99 -12.35
CA ASP A 143 -12.56 -4.18 -11.36
C ASP A 143 -13.25 -5.06 -10.31
N PHE A 144 -13.86 -6.18 -10.73
CA PHE A 144 -14.44 -7.16 -9.81
C PHE A 144 -13.39 -7.77 -8.88
N ILE A 145 -12.28 -8.27 -9.43
CA ILE A 145 -11.18 -8.85 -8.64
C ILE A 145 -10.52 -7.79 -7.74
N GLY A 146 -10.33 -6.57 -8.26
CA GLY A 146 -9.79 -5.44 -7.50
C GLY A 146 -10.68 -5.01 -6.32
N GLY A 147 -11.99 -5.26 -6.40
CA GLY A 147 -12.94 -5.05 -5.32
C GLY A 147 -13.02 -6.19 -4.30
N MET A 148 -12.33 -7.31 -4.52
CA MET A 148 -12.36 -8.44 -3.58
C MET A 148 -11.50 -8.17 -2.35
N THR A 149 -11.95 -8.69 -1.20
CA THR A 149 -11.06 -8.88 -0.05
C THR A 149 -10.25 -10.17 -0.23
N ASP A 150 -9.06 -10.25 0.37
CA ASP A 150 -8.21 -11.46 0.35
C ASP A 150 -8.99 -12.72 0.73
N ARG A 151 -9.80 -12.64 1.79
CA ARG A 151 -10.63 -13.77 2.26
C ARG A 151 -11.69 -14.16 1.24
N PHE A 152 -12.27 -13.19 0.55
CA PHE A 152 -13.26 -13.47 -0.49
C PHE A 152 -12.58 -14.14 -1.70
N ALA A 153 -11.49 -13.57 -2.22
CA ALA A 153 -10.78 -14.11 -3.38
C ALA A 153 -10.29 -15.55 -3.16
N LEU A 154 -9.73 -15.85 -1.98
CA LEU A 154 -9.31 -17.20 -1.63
C LEU A 154 -10.47 -18.20 -1.58
N ARG A 155 -11.60 -17.79 -0.99
CA ARG A 155 -12.79 -18.64 -0.90
C ARG A 155 -13.42 -18.88 -2.27
N ASP A 156 -13.45 -17.86 -3.12
CA ASP A 156 -14.01 -17.97 -4.46
C ASP A 156 -13.14 -18.85 -5.36
N HIS A 157 -11.82 -18.66 -5.29
CA HIS A 157 -10.86 -19.54 -5.95
C HIS A 157 -11.01 -21.00 -5.48
N GLU A 158 -11.14 -21.25 -4.18
CA GLU A 158 -11.39 -22.60 -3.67
C GLU A 158 -12.69 -23.20 -4.23
N LYS A 159 -13.79 -22.44 -4.27
CA LYS A 159 -15.06 -22.92 -4.81
C LYS A 159 -15.00 -23.27 -6.30
N LEU A 160 -14.28 -22.46 -7.08
CA LEU A 160 -14.24 -22.58 -8.54
C LEU A 160 -13.22 -23.62 -9.02
N PHE A 161 -12.14 -23.83 -8.26
CA PHE A 161 -11.01 -24.67 -8.67
C PHE A 161 -10.82 -25.95 -7.84
N SER A 162 -11.52 -26.12 -6.71
CA SER A 162 -11.45 -27.37 -5.93
C SER A 162 -12.53 -28.38 -6.34
N ILE A 163 -12.12 -29.64 -6.48
CA ILE A 163 -12.99 -30.77 -6.88
C ILE A 163 -13.84 -31.27 -5.68
N SER A 164 -13.55 -30.81 -4.47
CA SER A 164 -14.14 -31.31 -3.21
C SER A 164 -15.32 -30.49 -2.68
N ALA A 165 -16.00 -29.72 -3.52
CA ALA A 165 -17.20 -29.00 -3.11
C ALA A 165 -18.33 -30.01 -2.85
N SER A 166 -18.56 -30.38 -1.58
CA SER A 166 -19.83 -30.97 -1.18
C SER A 166 -20.97 -30.04 -1.60
N PRO A 167 -22.03 -30.55 -2.27
CA PRO A 167 -23.17 -29.74 -2.62
C PRO A 167 -23.80 -29.18 -1.33
N LYS A 168 -24.11 -27.89 -1.33
CA LYS A 168 -25.11 -27.35 -0.40
C LYS A 168 -26.50 -27.70 -0.90
#